data_AF-A0A1E1L0G4-F1
#
_entry.id   AF-A0A1E1L0G4-F1
#
_cell.length_a   1.000
_cell.length_b   1.000
_cell.length_c   1.000
_cell.angle_alpha   90.00
_cell.angle_beta   90.00
_cell.angle_gamma   90.00
#
_symmetry.space_group_name_H-M   'P 1'
#
loop_
_entity.id
_entity.type
_entity.pdbx_description
1 polymer ?
#
loop_
_entity_poly.entity_id
_entity_poly.type
_entity_poly.pdbx_seq_one_letter_code
_entity_poly.pdbx_strand_id
1 'polypeptide(L)'
;MSFCRFMRTLGNLGVQGSVGSNINDSRRQTLRILVIYHVTRNILRLESQFPGLKEQIQNLPIWPGFTTASTLPLICARGAYIADNSSMLVSWIPQSGFFIDPKFLIDVGYPNSALCLGRLGVCKISADALLQLHILPLPQDVGKACLEEYNALVDTLAKTPLASYDTLKTNLFAIDGNIKLRLVSQLFDHDNPIFKAAFVLENSTRFVHLDLRIHREFWLRCGLRTDVLNMVVLEPLTELNHRLNRFSPTVWATIGDVKVFQSRTVFNDEYGHQREIMAAVAKEKPMQSLSEIISRAYIPICWSQVPFAIHEPSSHVFNQMSKKLKPHVSLVWKHLQTLKFISLQLKPYHVKDYLGDLRKTYQHLQDHLEESTGTFILNDNEVWLNMSEWNHLTVLMEDLRSSWQSLDKLVLSSSVDSGPLRLSDRA
;
A
#
# COMPACT_ATOMS: atom_id res chain seq x y z
N MET A 1 56.01 25.62 -21.80
CA MET A 1 56.08 26.22 -23.15
C MET A 1 55.95 25.19 -24.27
N SER A 2 56.75 24.11 -24.31
CA SER A 2 56.70 23.11 -25.40
C SER A 2 55.33 22.44 -25.57
N PHE A 3 54.65 22.09 -24.46
CA PHE A 3 53.30 21.51 -24.49
C PHE A 3 52.25 22.48 -25.06
N CYS A 4 52.24 23.76 -24.66
CA CYS A 4 51.28 24.75 -25.19
C CYS A 4 51.48 24.99 -26.70
N ARG A 5 52.73 25.03 -27.16
CA ARG A 5 53.05 25.11 -28.60
C ARG A 5 52.56 23.87 -29.34
N PHE A 6 52.81 22.68 -28.78
CA PHE A 6 52.33 21.41 -29.32
C PHE A 6 50.79 21.38 -29.44
N MET A 7 50.07 21.79 -28.39
CA MET A 7 48.60 21.88 -28.41
C MET A 7 48.08 22.86 -29.45
N ARG A 8 48.72 24.02 -29.61
CA ARG A 8 48.38 25.00 -30.65
C ARG A 8 48.60 24.44 -32.06
N THR A 9 49.71 23.74 -32.28
CA THR A 9 49.98 23.06 -33.56
C THR A 9 48.93 21.98 -33.84
N LEU A 10 48.57 21.18 -32.83
CA LEU A 10 47.48 20.19 -32.92
C LEU A 10 46.14 20.84 -33.28
N GLY A 11 45.79 21.97 -32.64
CA GLY A 11 44.57 22.72 -32.95
C GLY A 11 44.55 23.27 -34.37
N ASN A 12 45.69 23.80 -34.84
CA ASN A 12 45.84 24.35 -36.19
C ASN A 12 45.80 23.27 -37.30
N LEU A 13 46.17 22.02 -36.97
CA LEU A 13 46.17 20.89 -37.91
C LEU A 13 44.77 20.28 -38.15
N GLY A 14 43.72 20.81 -37.52
CA GLY A 14 42.34 20.46 -37.84
C GLY A 14 41.73 19.38 -36.95
N VAL A 15 41.24 19.80 -35.78
CA VAL A 15 40.33 18.99 -34.94
C VAL A 15 38.87 19.08 -35.45
N GLN A 16 38.58 19.82 -36.53
CA GLN A 16 37.23 19.87 -37.11
C GLN A 16 36.87 18.69 -38.04
N GLY A 17 37.68 17.64 -38.19
CA GLY A 17 37.16 16.43 -38.83
C GLY A 17 38.10 15.29 -39.18
N SER A 18 39.42 15.47 -39.30
CA SER A 18 40.28 14.44 -39.93
C SER A 18 41.50 13.96 -39.13
N VAL A 19 41.93 14.66 -38.07
CA VAL A 19 43.07 14.17 -37.24
C VAL A 19 42.62 13.11 -36.23
N GLY A 20 41.34 13.13 -35.82
CA GLY A 20 40.76 12.15 -34.90
C GLY A 20 40.71 10.72 -35.43
N SER A 21 40.82 10.49 -36.74
CA SER A 21 40.83 9.16 -37.35
C SER A 21 42.23 8.59 -37.59
N ASN A 22 43.27 9.43 -37.62
CA ASN A 22 44.64 9.05 -38.02
C ASN A 22 45.62 8.85 -36.84
N ILE A 23 45.16 9.07 -35.61
CA ILE A 23 45.94 8.79 -34.40
C ILE A 23 45.56 7.39 -33.89
N ASN A 24 46.51 6.46 -33.92
CA ASN A 24 46.34 5.12 -33.34
C ASN A 24 46.19 5.19 -31.80
N ASP A 25 45.65 4.13 -31.20
CA ASP A 25 45.28 4.14 -29.78
C ASP A 25 46.46 4.42 -28.83
N SER A 26 47.65 3.92 -29.17
CA SER A 26 48.89 4.19 -28.42
C SER A 26 49.23 5.69 -28.35
N ARG A 27 49.07 6.43 -29.46
CA ARG A 27 49.34 7.87 -29.46
C ARG A 27 48.26 8.67 -28.72
N ARG A 28 46.99 8.24 -28.77
CA ARG A 28 45.91 8.86 -27.98
C ARG A 28 46.13 8.65 -26.49
N GLN A 29 46.62 7.47 -26.13
CA GLN A 29 47.02 7.13 -24.77
C GLN A 29 48.13 8.06 -24.26
N THR A 30 49.21 8.23 -25.03
CA THR A 30 50.28 9.16 -24.68
C THR A 30 49.77 10.60 -24.56
N LEU A 31 48.93 11.04 -25.49
CA LEU A 31 48.33 12.38 -25.46
C LEU A 31 47.49 12.59 -24.18
N ARG A 32 46.68 11.60 -23.80
CA ARG A 32 45.90 11.62 -22.56
C ARG A 32 46.78 11.78 -21.33
N ILE A 33 47.85 11.00 -21.22
CA ILE A 33 48.81 11.07 -20.10
C ILE A 33 49.43 12.46 -20.01
N LEU A 34 49.87 13.03 -21.14
CA LEU A 34 50.44 14.37 -21.21
C LEU A 34 49.44 15.45 -20.78
N VAL A 35 48.21 15.37 -21.26
CA VAL A 35 47.13 16.29 -20.88
C VAL A 35 46.88 16.22 -19.37
N ILE A 36 46.72 15.02 -18.81
CA ILE A 36 46.49 14.83 -17.36
C ILE A 36 47.63 15.44 -16.56
N TYR A 37 48.89 15.16 -16.93
CA TYR A 37 50.06 15.68 -16.25
C TYR A 37 50.11 17.21 -16.25
N HIS A 38 49.94 17.84 -17.42
CA HIS A 38 50.08 19.29 -17.55
C HIS A 38 48.89 20.06 -16.99
N VAL A 39 47.65 19.60 -17.18
CA VAL A 39 46.45 20.23 -16.62
C VAL A 39 46.47 20.15 -15.09
N THR A 40 46.86 19.01 -14.53
CA THR A 40 47.01 18.84 -13.07
C THR A 40 48.13 19.71 -12.50
N ARG A 41 49.16 20.05 -13.29
CA ARG A 41 50.20 21.03 -12.93
C ARG A 41 49.85 22.48 -13.28
N ASN A 42 48.58 22.74 -13.60
CA ASN A 42 48.01 24.07 -13.77
C ASN A 42 48.54 24.83 -15.00
N ILE A 43 48.81 24.11 -16.09
CA ILE A 43 49.21 24.70 -17.39
C ILE A 43 48.18 25.74 -17.90
N LEU A 44 46.91 25.61 -17.49
CA LEU A 44 45.82 26.52 -17.87
C LEU A 44 46.00 27.95 -17.35
N ARG A 45 46.90 28.20 -16.39
CA ARG A 45 47.30 29.57 -16.00
C ARG A 45 47.95 30.35 -17.15
N LEU A 46 48.43 29.66 -18.18
CA LEU A 46 49.07 30.27 -19.35
C LEU A 46 48.07 30.68 -20.45
N GLU A 47 46.75 30.65 -20.19
CA GLU A 47 45.71 31.03 -21.15
C GLU A 47 45.91 32.45 -21.71
N SER A 48 46.42 33.39 -20.90
CA SER A 48 46.73 34.75 -21.37
C SER A 48 47.86 34.80 -22.41
N GLN A 49 48.79 33.84 -22.36
CA GLN A 49 49.90 33.71 -23.31
C GLN A 49 49.54 32.79 -24.48
N PHE A 50 48.57 31.90 -24.30
CA PHE A 50 48.06 30.96 -25.29
C PHE A 50 46.52 30.95 -25.27
N PRO A 51 45.87 31.95 -25.88
CA PRO A 51 44.41 32.04 -25.91
C PRO A 51 43.79 30.83 -26.61
N GLY A 52 42.75 30.25 -26.00
CA GLY A 52 42.03 29.08 -26.50
C GLY A 52 42.67 27.74 -26.10
N LEU A 53 43.72 27.73 -25.28
CA LEU A 53 44.39 26.49 -24.86
C LEU A 53 43.43 25.56 -24.11
N LYS A 54 42.63 26.09 -23.18
CA LYS A 54 41.61 25.31 -22.47
C LYS A 54 40.60 24.71 -23.44
N GLU A 55 40.07 25.51 -24.36
CA GLU A 55 39.06 25.07 -25.33
C GLU A 55 39.62 23.99 -26.28
N GLN A 56 40.86 24.16 -26.75
CA GLN A 56 41.55 23.16 -27.56
C GLN A 56 41.67 21.82 -26.83
N ILE A 57 42.06 21.83 -25.56
CA ILE A 57 42.16 20.60 -24.75
C ILE A 57 40.77 20.00 -24.51
N GLN A 58 39.76 20.82 -24.25
CA GLN A 58 38.38 20.36 -24.03
C GLN A 58 37.79 19.65 -25.27
N ASN A 59 38.15 20.10 -26.48
CA ASN A 59 37.66 19.55 -27.75
C ASN A 59 38.43 18.30 -28.23
N LEU A 60 39.40 17.78 -27.46
CA LEU A 60 40.11 16.55 -27.83
C LEU A 60 39.28 15.30 -27.50
N PRO A 61 38.98 14.41 -28.47
CA PRO A 61 38.29 13.15 -28.22
C PRO A 61 39.26 12.10 -27.69
N ILE A 62 39.70 12.28 -26.44
CA ILE A 62 40.70 11.43 -25.79
C ILE A 62 40.18 10.79 -24.51
N TRP A 63 38.98 11.13 -24.04
CA TRP A 63 38.48 10.65 -22.75
C TRP A 63 37.64 9.39 -22.95
N PRO A 64 37.85 8.32 -22.17
CA PRO A 64 36.98 7.14 -22.26
C PRO A 64 35.55 7.51 -21.86
N GLY A 65 34.61 7.33 -22.79
CA GLY A 65 33.18 7.50 -22.56
C GLY A 65 32.55 6.22 -22.03
N PHE A 66 31.50 6.36 -21.22
CA PHE A 66 30.70 5.25 -20.75
C PHE A 66 29.92 4.63 -21.92
N THR A 67 30.02 3.32 -22.05
CA THR A 67 29.25 2.53 -23.03
C THR A 67 29.11 1.10 -22.52
N THR A 68 28.10 0.41 -23.02
CA THR A 68 27.97 -1.05 -22.89
C THR A 68 28.53 -1.81 -24.08
N ALA A 69 28.98 -1.11 -25.13
CA ALA A 69 29.66 -1.72 -26.27
C ALA A 69 31.07 -2.21 -25.88
N SER A 70 31.59 -3.19 -26.63
CA SER A 70 32.93 -3.77 -26.41
C SER A 70 34.08 -2.76 -26.61
N THR A 71 33.82 -1.65 -27.31
CA THR A 71 34.80 -0.58 -27.54
C THR A 71 34.35 0.70 -26.85
N LEU A 72 35.19 1.21 -25.94
CA LEU A 72 34.95 2.49 -25.26
C LEU A 72 35.08 3.64 -26.26
N PRO A 73 34.01 4.41 -26.55
CA PRO A 73 34.13 5.58 -27.40
C PRO A 73 35.01 6.62 -26.73
N LEU A 74 35.81 7.33 -27.51
CA LEU A 74 36.57 8.45 -27.00
C LEU A 74 35.80 9.74 -27.20
N ILE A 75 35.58 10.46 -26.11
CA ILE A 75 34.73 11.65 -26.05
C ILE A 75 35.56 12.88 -25.71
N CYS A 76 35.02 14.04 -26.02
CA CYS A 76 35.59 15.33 -25.65
C CYS A 76 35.27 15.65 -24.19
N ALA A 77 36.12 16.42 -23.51
CA ALA A 77 35.78 16.92 -22.17
C ALA A 77 34.70 18.03 -22.27
N ARG A 78 34.61 18.72 -23.41
CA ARG A 78 33.54 19.68 -23.66
C ARG A 78 32.19 18.96 -23.70
N GLY A 79 31.29 19.34 -22.80
CA GLY A 79 29.94 18.77 -22.71
C GLY A 79 29.89 17.36 -22.12
N ALA A 80 31.01 16.85 -21.60
CA ALA A 80 31.01 15.59 -20.87
C ALA A 80 30.59 15.76 -19.42
N TYR A 81 30.13 14.66 -18.82
CA TYR A 81 29.68 14.60 -17.45
C TYR A 81 30.37 13.48 -16.67
N ILE A 82 30.51 13.67 -15.36
CA ILE A 82 30.90 12.62 -14.42
C ILE A 82 29.68 12.35 -13.54
N ALA A 83 29.22 11.11 -13.47
CA ALA A 83 28.21 10.73 -12.49
C ALA A 83 28.84 10.69 -11.09
N ASP A 84 28.24 11.36 -10.11
CA ASP A 84 28.71 11.27 -8.72
C ASP A 84 28.54 9.87 -8.14
N ASN A 85 27.48 9.16 -8.56
CA ASN A 85 27.29 7.75 -8.29
C ASN A 85 27.31 6.95 -9.60
N SER A 86 28.46 6.35 -9.89
CA SER A 86 28.68 5.58 -11.11
C SER A 86 27.80 4.34 -11.25
N SER A 87 27.33 3.78 -10.13
CA SER A 87 26.47 2.59 -10.12
C SER A 87 25.06 2.87 -10.63
N MET A 88 24.70 4.14 -10.84
CA MET A 88 23.44 4.55 -11.45
C MET A 88 23.51 4.64 -12.99
N LEU A 89 24.70 4.50 -13.58
CA LEU A 89 24.85 4.50 -15.04
C LEU A 89 24.36 3.17 -15.61
N VAL A 90 23.30 3.23 -16.42
CA VAL A 90 22.63 2.09 -17.05
C VAL A 90 22.68 2.19 -18.57
N SER A 91 22.56 1.06 -19.25
CA SER A 91 22.75 0.96 -20.71
C SER A 91 21.77 1.80 -21.53
N TRP A 92 20.55 2.00 -21.02
CA TRP A 92 19.49 2.71 -21.70
C TRP A 92 19.46 4.22 -21.45
N ILE A 93 20.45 4.79 -20.74
CA ILE A 93 20.55 6.25 -20.61
C ILE A 93 20.68 6.85 -22.02
N PRO A 94 19.74 7.73 -22.43
CA PRO A 94 19.90 8.47 -23.67
C PRO A 94 21.18 9.28 -23.59
N GLN A 95 21.98 9.26 -24.65
CA GLN A 95 23.24 10.01 -24.69
C GLN A 95 24.26 9.56 -23.62
N SER A 96 24.24 8.28 -23.24
CA SER A 96 25.25 7.65 -22.35
C SER A 96 26.70 7.95 -22.78
N GLY A 97 26.94 8.13 -24.08
CA GLY A 97 28.22 8.54 -24.66
C GLY A 97 28.71 9.95 -24.28
N PHE A 98 28.01 10.73 -23.46
CA PHE A 98 28.55 11.97 -22.87
C PHE A 98 29.08 11.79 -21.45
N PHE A 99 28.88 10.63 -20.83
CA PHE A 99 29.43 10.34 -19.51
C PHE A 99 30.86 9.81 -19.64
N ILE A 100 31.74 10.24 -18.76
CA ILE A 100 33.08 9.67 -18.62
C ILE A 100 32.96 8.28 -17.98
N ASP A 101 33.70 7.29 -18.49
CA ASP A 101 33.74 5.95 -17.92
C ASP A 101 34.22 6.00 -16.45
N PRO A 102 33.40 5.53 -15.48
CA PRO A 102 33.80 5.48 -14.08
C PRO A 102 35.08 4.69 -13.82
N LYS A 103 35.33 3.61 -14.58
CA LYS A 103 36.53 2.77 -14.40
C LYS A 103 37.80 3.57 -14.65
N PHE A 104 37.77 4.50 -15.61
CA PHE A 104 38.89 5.39 -15.90
C PHE A 104 39.18 6.38 -14.76
N LEU A 105 38.18 6.80 -14.00
CA LEU A 105 38.36 7.76 -12.90
C LEU A 105 39.08 7.14 -11.70
N ILE A 106 39.00 5.81 -11.54
CA ILE A 106 39.63 5.05 -10.45
C ILE A 106 40.86 4.25 -10.91
N ASP A 107 41.20 4.32 -12.20
CA ASP A 107 42.33 3.60 -12.77
C ASP A 107 43.67 4.13 -12.24
N VAL A 108 44.45 3.21 -11.64
CA VAL A 108 45.79 3.49 -11.09
C VAL A 108 46.77 3.95 -12.17
N GLY A 109 46.54 3.59 -13.44
CA GLY A 109 47.31 4.05 -14.59
C GLY A 109 47.17 5.55 -14.89
N TYR A 110 46.15 6.22 -14.34
CA TYR A 110 45.90 7.65 -14.55
C TYR A 110 45.64 8.40 -13.25
N PRO A 111 46.66 8.52 -12.38
CA PRO A 111 46.52 9.29 -11.17
C PRO A 111 46.16 10.74 -11.53
N ASN A 112 45.17 11.29 -10.82
CA ASN A 112 44.63 12.64 -11.01
C ASN A 112 43.72 12.86 -12.23
N SER A 113 43.22 11.80 -12.89
CA SER A 113 42.25 11.91 -13.98
C SER A 113 41.03 12.76 -13.60
N ALA A 114 40.43 12.51 -12.43
CA ALA A 114 39.29 13.28 -11.91
C ALA A 114 39.62 14.77 -11.69
N LEU A 115 40.80 15.07 -11.14
CA LEU A 115 41.26 16.45 -10.92
C LEU A 115 41.50 17.19 -12.25
N CYS A 116 42.09 16.50 -13.23
CA CYS A 116 42.27 17.02 -14.58
C CYS A 116 40.93 17.37 -15.21
N LEU A 117 39.97 16.44 -15.21
CA LEU A 117 38.64 16.65 -15.79
C LEU A 117 37.89 17.79 -15.09
N GLY A 118 37.98 17.89 -13.76
CA GLY A 118 37.41 19.02 -13.00
C GLY A 118 38.00 20.37 -13.42
N ARG A 119 39.32 20.46 -13.66
CA ARG A 119 39.96 21.70 -14.17
C ARG A 119 39.58 22.01 -15.61
N LEU A 120 39.28 20.99 -16.41
CA LEU A 120 38.71 21.15 -17.73
C LEU A 120 37.22 21.52 -17.70
N GLY A 121 36.61 21.65 -16.52
CA GLY A 121 35.21 22.06 -16.37
C GLY A 121 34.21 20.96 -16.70
N VAL A 122 34.62 19.68 -16.62
CA VAL A 122 33.70 18.55 -16.70
C VAL A 122 32.86 18.55 -15.43
N CYS A 123 31.55 18.71 -15.59
CA CYS A 123 30.62 18.82 -14.48
C CYS A 123 30.33 17.46 -13.86
N LYS A 124 30.27 17.43 -12.54
CA LYS A 124 29.71 16.31 -11.78
C LYS A 124 28.19 16.44 -11.72
N ILE A 125 27.48 15.38 -12.08
CA ILE A 125 26.02 15.31 -11.99
C ILE A 125 25.67 14.52 -10.72
N SER A 126 24.84 15.13 -9.87
CA SER A 126 24.33 14.48 -8.66
C SER A 126 23.38 13.32 -8.98
N ALA A 127 23.16 12.43 -8.02
CA ALA A 127 22.23 11.31 -8.17
C ALA A 127 20.82 11.78 -8.56
N ASP A 128 20.29 12.84 -7.92
CA ASP A 128 18.97 13.41 -8.23
C ASP A 128 18.90 13.95 -9.67
N ALA A 129 19.91 14.70 -10.11
CA ALA A 129 19.95 15.27 -11.45
C ALA A 129 20.11 14.18 -12.51
N LEU A 130 20.93 13.15 -12.24
CA LEU A 130 21.07 12.00 -13.13
C LEU A 130 19.75 11.25 -13.28
N LEU A 131 19.06 11.02 -12.16
CA LEU A 131 17.78 10.34 -12.13
C LEU A 131 16.71 11.10 -12.94
N GLN A 132 16.60 12.41 -12.70
CA GLN A 132 15.57 13.24 -13.31
C GLN A 132 15.83 13.57 -14.79
N LEU A 133 17.08 13.82 -15.20
CA LEU A 133 17.40 14.31 -16.53
C LEU A 133 17.77 13.20 -17.53
N HIS A 134 18.25 12.05 -17.04
CA HIS A 134 18.87 11.03 -17.89
C HIS A 134 18.30 9.62 -17.72
N ILE A 135 17.84 9.24 -16.52
CA ILE A 135 17.31 7.89 -16.28
C ILE A 135 15.80 7.84 -16.51
N LEU A 136 15.07 8.87 -16.08
CA LEU A 136 13.61 8.94 -16.22
C LEU A 136 13.19 9.75 -17.45
N PRO A 137 12.09 9.38 -18.12
CA PRO A 137 11.26 8.20 -17.86
C PRO A 137 11.95 6.89 -18.30
N LEU A 138 11.64 5.78 -17.63
CA LEU A 138 12.19 4.48 -18.01
C LEU A 138 11.59 4.01 -19.36
N PRO A 139 12.40 3.40 -20.26
CA PRO A 139 11.87 2.73 -21.43
C PRO A 139 10.86 1.62 -21.08
N GLN A 140 9.81 1.47 -21.88
CA GLN A 140 8.69 0.57 -21.57
C GLN A 140 9.11 -0.90 -21.37
N ASP A 141 10.14 -1.35 -22.08
CA ASP A 141 10.62 -2.73 -22.06
C ASP A 141 11.75 -3.01 -21.04
N VAL A 142 12.16 -2.01 -20.24
CA VAL A 142 13.30 -2.15 -19.29
C VAL A 142 13.12 -3.35 -18.38
N GLY A 143 11.91 -3.56 -17.86
CA GLY A 143 11.63 -4.70 -17.00
C GLY A 143 11.96 -6.04 -17.67
N LYS A 144 11.73 -6.19 -18.98
CA LYS A 144 11.87 -7.47 -19.69
C LYS A 144 13.25 -7.63 -20.36
N ALA A 145 13.77 -6.58 -20.97
CA ALA A 145 15.01 -6.63 -21.75
C ALA A 145 16.26 -6.43 -20.88
N CYS A 146 16.15 -5.71 -19.75
CA CYS A 146 17.28 -5.28 -18.95
C CYS A 146 17.04 -5.44 -17.44
N LEU A 147 16.37 -6.52 -17.03
CA LEU A 147 15.97 -6.75 -15.64
C LEU A 147 17.13 -6.70 -14.65
N GLU A 148 18.27 -7.29 -14.99
CA GLU A 148 19.46 -7.32 -14.11
C GLU A 148 20.01 -5.92 -13.84
N GLU A 149 20.18 -5.12 -14.89
CA GLU A 149 20.61 -3.72 -14.78
C GLU A 149 19.58 -2.87 -14.01
N TYR A 150 18.29 -3.14 -14.20
CA TYR A 150 17.24 -2.44 -13.48
C TYR A 150 17.25 -2.80 -11.98
N ASN A 151 17.44 -4.07 -11.65
CA ASN A 151 17.59 -4.52 -10.26
C ASN A 151 18.82 -3.85 -9.62
N ALA A 152 19.96 -3.81 -10.32
CA ALA A 152 21.16 -3.13 -9.86
C ALA A 152 20.96 -1.62 -9.66
N LEU A 153 20.17 -0.97 -10.52
CA LEU A 153 19.79 0.43 -10.37
C LEU A 153 18.93 0.64 -9.11
N VAL A 154 17.92 -0.20 -8.88
CA VAL A 154 17.09 -0.14 -7.67
C VAL A 154 17.93 -0.37 -6.42
N ASP A 155 18.80 -1.38 -6.41
CA ASP A 155 19.73 -1.67 -5.33
C ASP A 155 20.59 -0.44 -4.98
N THR A 156 21.06 0.26 -6.01
CA THR A 156 21.86 1.47 -5.88
C THR A 156 21.03 2.62 -5.31
N LEU A 157 19.83 2.85 -5.86
CA LEU A 157 18.93 3.92 -5.42
C LEU A 157 18.42 3.71 -3.98
N ALA A 158 18.19 2.46 -3.57
CA ALA A 158 17.80 2.12 -2.21
C ALA A 158 18.88 2.50 -1.17
N LYS A 159 20.15 2.45 -1.57
CA LYS A 159 21.31 2.79 -0.74
C LYS A 159 21.75 4.26 -0.86
N THR A 160 21.30 4.95 -1.91
CA THR A 160 21.71 6.33 -2.21
C THR A 160 20.73 7.31 -1.55
N PRO A 161 21.20 8.26 -0.71
CA PRO A 161 20.33 9.30 -0.19
C PRO A 161 19.95 10.25 -1.34
N LEU A 162 18.66 10.28 -1.67
CA LEU A 162 18.08 11.23 -2.62
C LEU A 162 17.54 12.45 -1.85
N ALA A 163 17.65 13.63 -2.45
CA ALA A 163 17.10 14.86 -1.87
C ALA A 163 15.56 14.86 -1.88
N SER A 164 14.95 14.25 -2.91
CA SER A 164 13.52 14.01 -2.98
C SER A 164 13.19 12.72 -3.74
N TYR A 165 12.11 12.06 -3.31
CA TYR A 165 11.55 10.88 -3.98
C TYR A 165 10.38 11.24 -4.92
N ASP A 166 10.05 12.52 -5.09
CA ASP A 166 8.85 12.95 -5.82
C ASP A 166 8.91 12.61 -7.32
N THR A 167 10.11 12.65 -7.91
CA THR A 167 10.34 12.20 -9.28
C THR A 167 9.98 10.72 -9.44
N LEU A 168 10.27 9.87 -8.44
CA LEU A 168 9.94 8.45 -8.46
C LEU A 168 8.45 8.19 -8.17
N LYS A 169 7.79 9.04 -7.39
CA LYS A 169 6.35 8.95 -7.10
C LYS A 169 5.48 9.22 -8.33
N THR A 170 5.95 10.11 -9.21
CA THR A 170 5.18 10.63 -10.35
C THR A 170 5.47 9.91 -11.67
N ASN A 171 6.56 9.14 -11.73
CA ASN A 171 6.96 8.40 -12.92
C ASN A 171 6.71 6.89 -12.78
N LEU A 172 6.50 6.23 -13.92
CA LEU A 172 6.46 4.77 -13.99
C LEU A 172 7.86 4.24 -13.71
N PHE A 173 8.04 3.69 -12.51
CA PHE A 173 9.35 3.29 -12.02
C PHE A 173 9.35 1.86 -11.47
N ALA A 174 8.40 1.51 -10.60
CA ALA A 174 8.33 0.15 -10.05
C ALA A 174 7.90 -0.86 -11.12
N ILE A 175 8.35 -2.10 -10.99
CA ILE A 175 7.84 -3.22 -11.79
C ILE A 175 6.95 -4.13 -10.93
N ASP A 176 5.82 -4.57 -11.48
CA ASP A 176 4.97 -5.58 -10.86
C ASP A 176 5.50 -7.01 -11.10
N GLY A 177 4.86 -8.03 -10.53
CA GLY A 177 5.22 -9.44 -10.72
C GLY A 177 5.04 -9.96 -12.15
N ASN A 178 4.38 -9.21 -13.05
CA ASN A 178 4.36 -9.49 -14.49
C ASN A 178 5.39 -8.66 -15.26
N ILE A 179 6.33 -8.03 -14.55
CA ILE A 179 7.44 -7.26 -15.11
C ILE A 179 6.94 -6.00 -15.86
N LYS A 180 5.74 -5.52 -15.52
CA LYS A 180 5.19 -4.28 -16.11
C LYS A 180 5.55 -3.08 -15.24
N LEU A 181 5.97 -2.00 -15.89
CA LEU A 181 6.20 -0.72 -15.22
C LEU A 181 4.89 -0.13 -14.69
N ARG A 182 4.93 0.33 -13.44
CA ARG A 182 3.81 0.88 -12.66
C ARG A 182 4.26 2.13 -11.91
N LEU A 183 3.28 2.95 -11.56
CA LEU A 183 3.50 3.93 -10.49
C LEU A 183 3.64 3.17 -9.17
N VAL A 184 4.57 3.59 -8.33
CA VAL A 184 4.73 2.97 -6.99
C VAL A 184 3.43 3.08 -6.18
N SER A 185 2.72 4.20 -6.34
CA SER A 185 1.42 4.47 -5.72
C SER A 185 0.26 3.61 -6.25
N GLN A 186 0.48 2.76 -7.25
CA GLN A 186 -0.50 1.74 -7.71
C GLN A 186 -0.27 0.38 -7.05
N LEU A 187 0.86 0.20 -6.37
CA LEU A 187 1.25 -1.06 -5.74
C LEU A 187 1.05 -1.00 -4.22
N PHE A 188 0.87 -2.17 -3.65
CA PHE A 188 0.59 -2.36 -2.23
C PHE A 188 1.80 -2.92 -1.50
N ASP A 189 1.87 -2.65 -0.20
CA ASP A 189 2.89 -3.22 0.66
C ASP A 189 2.77 -4.74 0.75
N HIS A 190 3.74 -5.43 0.16
CA HIS A 190 3.77 -6.87 0.13
C HIS A 190 3.94 -7.49 1.52
N ASP A 191 4.41 -6.74 2.52
CA ASP A 191 4.56 -7.31 3.86
C ASP A 191 3.25 -7.28 4.66
N ASN A 192 2.33 -6.38 4.30
CA ASN A 192 1.06 -6.24 4.99
C ASN A 192 0.19 -7.51 4.81
N PRO A 193 -0.15 -8.22 5.90
CA PRO A 193 -0.93 -9.46 5.83
C PRO A 193 -2.31 -9.24 5.21
N ILE A 194 -2.87 -8.03 5.34
CA ILE A 194 -4.16 -7.64 4.78
C ILE A 194 -4.10 -7.61 3.25
N PHE A 195 -3.08 -6.96 2.69
CA PHE A 195 -2.93 -6.90 1.24
C PHE A 195 -2.60 -8.28 0.68
N LYS A 196 -1.72 -9.04 1.34
CA LYS A 196 -1.42 -10.44 0.97
C LYS A 196 -2.71 -11.26 0.84
N ALA A 197 -3.60 -11.14 1.83
CA ALA A 197 -4.91 -11.79 1.87
C ALA A 197 -5.87 -11.29 0.77
N ALA A 198 -6.00 -9.97 0.60
CA ALA A 198 -6.93 -9.39 -0.38
C ALA A 198 -6.53 -9.66 -1.83
N PHE A 199 -5.22 -9.70 -2.11
CA PHE A 199 -4.67 -9.82 -3.46
C PHE A 199 -4.04 -11.18 -3.74
N VAL A 200 -4.44 -12.26 -3.04
CA VAL A 200 -3.91 -13.62 -3.26
C VAL A 200 -3.93 -14.01 -4.74
N LEU A 201 -5.02 -13.74 -5.45
CA LEU A 201 -5.16 -14.05 -6.88
C LEU A 201 -4.56 -13.00 -7.82
N GLU A 202 -4.19 -11.83 -7.29
CA GLU A 202 -3.64 -10.70 -8.05
C GLU A 202 -2.21 -10.36 -7.60
N ASN A 203 -1.50 -11.33 -7.01
CA ASN A 203 -0.18 -11.12 -6.43
C ASN A 203 0.85 -10.62 -7.48
N SER A 204 0.68 -11.02 -8.74
CA SER A 204 1.57 -10.58 -9.83
C SER A 204 1.29 -9.17 -10.34
N THR A 205 0.15 -8.55 -10.03
CA THR A 205 -0.21 -7.19 -10.52
C THR A 205 -0.26 -6.14 -9.41
N ARG A 206 -0.48 -6.56 -8.16
CA ARG A 206 -0.73 -5.64 -7.03
C ARG A 206 0.50 -5.35 -6.18
N PHE A 207 1.56 -6.12 -6.33
CA PHE A 207 2.78 -5.96 -5.55
C PHE A 207 3.98 -5.72 -6.45
N VAL A 208 5.01 -5.11 -5.87
CA VAL A 208 6.34 -5.02 -6.47
C VAL A 208 6.86 -6.43 -6.76
N HIS A 209 7.59 -6.56 -7.87
CA HIS A 209 8.28 -7.80 -8.28
C HIS A 209 9.08 -8.43 -7.13
N LEU A 210 9.07 -9.76 -7.06
CA LEU A 210 9.58 -10.54 -5.92
C LEU A 210 11.00 -10.15 -5.50
N ASP A 211 11.93 -10.07 -6.45
CA ASP A 211 13.35 -9.81 -6.20
C ASP A 211 13.62 -8.41 -5.60
N LEU A 212 12.69 -7.47 -5.80
CA LEU A 212 12.83 -6.08 -5.37
C LEU A 212 12.15 -5.83 -4.02
N ARG A 213 11.39 -6.80 -3.51
CA ARG A 213 10.67 -6.68 -2.24
C ARG A 213 11.63 -6.50 -1.05
N ILE A 214 12.88 -6.95 -1.19
CA ILE A 214 13.95 -6.73 -0.21
C ILE A 214 14.16 -5.24 0.12
N HIS A 215 13.87 -4.33 -0.81
CA HIS A 215 14.01 -2.88 -0.64
C HIS A 215 12.73 -2.22 -0.14
N ARG A 216 11.97 -2.88 0.74
CA ARG A 216 10.67 -2.40 1.21
C ARG A 216 10.69 -0.94 1.68
N GLU A 217 11.66 -0.55 2.50
CA GLU A 217 11.76 0.82 3.02
C GLU A 217 11.92 1.87 1.92
N PHE A 218 12.69 1.56 0.88
CA PHE A 218 12.85 2.44 -0.28
C PHE A 218 11.51 2.62 -1.01
N TRP A 219 10.77 1.54 -1.22
CA TRP A 219 9.45 1.61 -1.87
C TRP A 219 8.44 2.41 -1.06
N LEU A 220 8.45 2.29 0.27
CA LEU A 220 7.61 3.11 1.16
C LEU A 220 7.90 4.60 0.98
N ARG A 221 9.18 5.00 0.92
CA ARG A 221 9.57 6.40 0.64
C ARG A 221 9.12 6.88 -0.75
N CYS A 222 9.10 5.96 -1.72
CA CYS A 222 8.62 6.21 -3.07
C CYS A 222 7.07 6.19 -3.20
N GLY A 223 6.32 6.00 -2.11
CA GLY A 223 4.86 6.08 -2.11
C GLY A 223 4.12 4.75 -2.28
N LEU A 224 4.74 3.63 -1.91
CA LEU A 224 4.07 2.33 -1.83
C LEU A 224 2.90 2.40 -0.85
N ARG A 225 1.73 1.85 -1.22
CA ARG A 225 0.52 1.96 -0.38
C ARG A 225 0.64 1.11 0.88
N THR A 226 0.40 1.75 2.02
CA THR A 226 0.29 1.11 3.34
C THR A 226 -1.10 1.21 3.95
N ASP A 227 -1.92 2.17 3.49
CA ASP A 227 -3.24 2.41 4.07
C ASP A 227 -4.22 1.30 3.68
N VAL A 228 -4.74 0.66 4.73
CA VAL A 228 -5.63 -0.49 4.69
C VAL A 228 -7.09 -0.06 4.51
N LEU A 229 -7.42 1.20 4.81
CA LEU A 229 -8.79 1.72 4.77
C LEU A 229 -9.31 1.94 3.34
N ASN A 230 -8.54 1.54 2.33
CA ASN A 230 -8.88 1.78 0.95
C ASN A 230 -9.96 0.80 0.45
N MET A 231 -11.04 1.33 -0.12
CA MET A 231 -12.09 0.56 -0.80
C MET A 231 -11.51 -0.45 -1.80
N VAL A 232 -10.37 -0.17 -2.44
CA VAL A 232 -9.70 -1.12 -3.37
C VAL A 232 -9.36 -2.47 -2.73
N VAL A 233 -9.16 -2.52 -1.41
CA VAL A 233 -8.86 -3.75 -0.66
C VAL A 233 -10.14 -4.52 -0.32
N LEU A 234 -11.22 -3.79 -0.04
CA LEU A 234 -12.50 -4.36 0.40
C LEU A 234 -13.46 -4.64 -0.76
N GLU A 235 -13.33 -3.95 -1.89
CA GLU A 235 -14.17 -4.08 -3.10
C GLU A 235 -14.34 -5.53 -3.54
N PRO A 236 -13.28 -6.37 -3.60
CA PRO A 236 -13.44 -7.79 -3.93
C PRO A 236 -14.34 -8.55 -2.96
N LEU A 237 -14.41 -8.13 -1.69
CA LEU A 237 -15.17 -8.79 -0.62
C LEU A 237 -16.58 -8.19 -0.45
N THR A 238 -16.78 -6.93 -0.82
CA THR A 238 -18.05 -6.21 -0.63
C THR A 238 -18.93 -6.26 -1.87
N GLU A 239 -18.36 -6.51 -3.05
CA GLU A 239 -19.09 -6.63 -4.31
C GLU A 239 -19.21 -8.09 -4.79
N LEU A 240 -20.05 -8.29 -5.81
CA LEU A 240 -20.18 -9.58 -6.49
C LEU A 240 -18.92 -9.87 -7.31
N ASN A 241 -18.02 -10.66 -6.73
CA ASN A 241 -16.77 -11.04 -7.38
C ASN A 241 -16.67 -12.56 -7.57
N HIS A 242 -16.97 -13.03 -8.78
CA HIS A 242 -16.90 -14.45 -9.13
C HIS A 242 -15.50 -15.06 -9.03
N ARG A 243 -14.43 -14.25 -8.95
CA ARG A 243 -13.05 -14.74 -8.78
C ARG A 243 -12.84 -15.37 -7.40
N LEU A 244 -13.63 -14.97 -6.40
CA LEU A 244 -13.59 -15.51 -5.05
C LEU A 244 -13.89 -17.02 -4.98
N ASN A 245 -14.60 -17.56 -5.97
CA ASN A 245 -14.83 -19.01 -6.10
C ASN A 245 -13.53 -19.82 -6.25
N ARG A 246 -12.41 -19.17 -6.60
CA ARG A 246 -11.10 -19.83 -6.74
C ARG A 246 -10.34 -19.93 -5.41
N PHE A 247 -10.82 -19.29 -4.35
CA PHE A 247 -10.17 -19.36 -3.05
C PHE A 247 -10.34 -20.76 -2.45
N SER A 248 -9.23 -21.34 -1.97
CA SER A 248 -9.27 -22.57 -1.19
C SER A 248 -9.81 -22.32 0.22
N PRO A 249 -10.27 -23.36 0.94
CA PRO A 249 -10.65 -23.24 2.34
C PRO A 249 -9.56 -22.65 3.24
N THR A 250 -8.29 -22.92 2.94
CA THR A 250 -7.14 -22.35 3.66
C THR A 250 -6.98 -20.86 3.45
N VAL A 251 -7.25 -20.37 2.24
CA VAL A 251 -7.25 -18.94 1.93
C VAL A 251 -8.41 -18.24 2.64
N TRP A 252 -9.61 -18.85 2.63
CA TRP A 252 -10.75 -18.31 3.38
C TRP A 252 -10.50 -18.24 4.88
N ALA A 253 -9.88 -19.27 5.48
CA ALA A 253 -9.49 -19.22 6.89
C ALA A 253 -8.51 -18.06 7.16
N THR A 254 -7.51 -17.91 6.30
CA THR A 254 -6.51 -16.83 6.42
C THR A 254 -7.15 -15.45 6.33
N ILE A 255 -8.00 -15.20 5.32
CA ILE A 255 -8.71 -13.91 5.14
C ILE A 255 -9.72 -13.70 6.28
N GLY A 256 -10.33 -14.79 6.74
CA GLY A 256 -11.32 -14.84 7.80
C GLY A 256 -10.88 -14.11 9.07
N ASP A 257 -9.63 -14.31 9.47
CA ASP A 257 -9.12 -13.84 10.77
C ASP A 257 -8.46 -12.46 10.71
N VAL A 258 -8.29 -11.89 9.52
CA VAL A 258 -7.61 -10.62 9.34
C VAL A 258 -8.58 -9.46 9.55
N LYS A 259 -8.22 -8.52 10.43
CA LYS A 259 -9.05 -7.37 10.81
C LYS A 259 -8.95 -6.23 9.80
N VAL A 260 -9.86 -6.20 8.83
CA VAL A 260 -9.85 -5.25 7.71
C VAL A 260 -11.09 -4.37 7.64
N PHE A 261 -12.16 -4.75 8.33
CA PHE A 261 -13.45 -4.07 8.25
C PHE A 261 -13.58 -3.06 9.37
N GLN A 262 -13.65 -1.79 9.02
CA GLN A 262 -13.85 -0.71 9.99
C GLN A 262 -15.29 -0.72 10.52
N SER A 263 -15.45 -0.58 11.82
CA SER A 263 -16.75 -0.46 12.48
C SER A 263 -17.39 0.90 12.21
N ARG A 264 -18.68 0.89 11.87
CA ARG A 264 -19.52 2.09 11.78
C ARG A 264 -19.63 2.70 13.16
N THR A 265 -19.34 3.99 13.28
CA THR A 265 -19.46 4.76 14.54
C THR A 265 -20.55 5.82 14.47
N VAL A 266 -21.07 6.10 13.26
CA VAL A 266 -22.10 7.10 13.00
C VAL A 266 -23.42 6.39 12.72
N PHE A 267 -24.35 6.50 13.67
CA PHE A 267 -25.64 5.80 13.69
C PHE A 267 -26.82 6.78 13.61
N ASN A 268 -26.70 7.83 12.81
CA ASN A 268 -27.72 8.89 12.73
C ASN A 268 -29.10 8.39 12.30
N ASP A 269 -29.13 7.28 11.55
CA ASP A 269 -30.36 6.65 11.05
C ASP A 269 -31.00 5.68 12.06
N GLU A 270 -30.29 5.30 13.13
CA GLU A 270 -30.78 4.34 14.11
C GLU A 270 -31.63 5.03 15.20
N TYR A 271 -32.38 4.25 15.98
CA TYR A 271 -33.25 4.79 17.01
C TYR A 271 -32.46 5.37 18.19
N GLY A 272 -32.99 6.41 18.84
CA GLY A 272 -32.24 7.16 19.85
C GLY A 272 -31.72 6.31 21.01
N HIS A 273 -32.45 5.27 21.41
CA HIS A 273 -32.02 4.34 22.48
C HIS A 273 -30.90 3.37 22.05
N GLN A 274 -30.69 3.17 20.74
CA GLN A 274 -29.66 2.29 20.21
C GLN A 274 -28.34 3.01 19.99
N ARG A 275 -28.38 4.27 19.53
CA ARG A 275 -27.22 5.03 19.02
C ARG A 275 -26.02 5.03 19.98
N GLU A 276 -26.25 5.38 21.24
CA GLU A 276 -25.17 5.55 22.21
C GLU A 276 -24.47 4.22 22.52
N ILE A 277 -25.26 3.15 22.67
CA ILE A 277 -24.76 1.81 22.93
C ILE A 277 -24.05 1.26 21.70
N MET A 278 -24.64 1.37 20.50
CA MET A 278 -24.00 0.95 19.24
C MET A 278 -22.68 1.69 19.02
N ALA A 279 -22.63 2.99 19.31
CA ALA A 279 -21.41 3.78 19.24
C ALA A 279 -20.37 3.34 20.27
N ALA A 280 -20.77 3.00 21.49
CA ALA A 280 -19.87 2.47 22.51
C ALA A 280 -19.26 1.12 22.07
N VAL A 281 -20.10 0.18 21.61
CA VAL A 281 -19.67 -1.13 21.10
C VAL A 281 -18.72 -0.98 19.90
N ALA A 282 -19.02 -0.06 18.97
CA ALA A 282 -18.16 0.23 17.83
C ALA A 282 -16.81 0.85 18.22
N LYS A 283 -16.75 1.66 19.28
CA LYS A 283 -15.51 2.23 19.80
C LYS A 283 -14.62 1.19 20.48
N GLU A 284 -15.21 0.23 21.18
CA GLU A 284 -14.45 -0.88 21.80
C GLU A 284 -13.82 -1.80 20.77
N LYS A 285 -14.47 -1.97 19.61
CA LYS A 285 -14.01 -2.82 18.51
C LYS A 285 -13.98 -2.04 17.19
N PRO A 286 -12.95 -1.22 16.96
CA PRO A 286 -12.88 -0.33 15.79
C PRO A 286 -12.64 -1.08 14.46
N MET A 287 -12.00 -2.25 14.52
CA MET A 287 -11.68 -3.09 13.36
C MET A 287 -12.13 -4.52 13.60
N GLN A 288 -12.75 -5.12 12.60
CA GLN A 288 -13.34 -6.47 12.63
C GLN A 288 -12.74 -7.34 11.55
N SER A 289 -12.64 -8.64 11.84
CA SER A 289 -12.31 -9.66 10.83
C SER A 289 -13.57 -10.14 10.12
N LEU A 290 -13.40 -10.82 8.98
CA LEU A 290 -14.54 -11.40 8.27
C LEU A 290 -15.25 -12.48 9.10
N SER A 291 -14.54 -13.19 9.98
CA SER A 291 -15.09 -14.20 10.89
C SER A 291 -15.89 -13.62 12.05
N GLU A 292 -15.70 -12.32 12.36
CA GLU A 292 -16.38 -11.61 13.45
C GLU A 292 -17.63 -10.83 12.99
N ILE A 293 -17.69 -10.46 11.70
CA ILE A 293 -18.76 -9.61 11.16
C ILE A 293 -20.11 -10.32 11.25
N ILE A 294 -21.14 -9.55 11.59
CA ILE A 294 -22.53 -10.00 11.50
C ILE A 294 -23.23 -9.18 10.42
N SER A 295 -24.05 -9.85 9.60
CA SER A 295 -24.83 -9.16 8.58
C SER A 295 -25.78 -8.14 9.21
N ARG A 296 -25.95 -7.00 8.53
CA ARG A 296 -26.87 -5.93 8.95
C ARG A 296 -28.32 -6.38 9.05
N ALA A 297 -28.68 -7.47 8.36
CA ALA A 297 -30.00 -8.08 8.49
C ALA A 297 -30.35 -8.51 9.94
N TYR A 298 -29.33 -8.73 10.78
CA TYR A 298 -29.49 -9.13 12.18
C TYR A 298 -29.37 -7.98 13.19
N ILE A 299 -29.25 -6.72 12.74
CA ILE A 299 -29.19 -5.55 13.63
C ILE A 299 -30.22 -5.62 14.77
N PRO A 300 -31.53 -5.85 14.51
CA PRO A 300 -32.56 -5.78 15.56
C PRO A 300 -32.42 -6.77 16.72
N ILE A 301 -31.55 -7.78 16.60
CA ILE A 301 -31.40 -8.85 17.60
C ILE A 301 -30.02 -8.89 18.25
N CYS A 302 -29.10 -8.01 17.85
CA CYS A 302 -27.73 -8.04 18.35
C CYS A 302 -27.00 -6.69 18.40
N TRP A 303 -27.68 -5.58 18.08
CA TRP A 303 -27.03 -4.27 17.97
C TRP A 303 -26.32 -3.79 19.24
N SER A 304 -26.74 -4.27 20.41
CA SER A 304 -26.12 -3.90 21.69
C SER A 304 -24.86 -4.69 22.02
N GLN A 305 -24.52 -5.70 21.23
CA GLN A 305 -23.49 -6.69 21.54
C GLN A 305 -22.36 -6.74 20.50
N VAL A 306 -22.64 -6.34 19.25
CA VAL A 306 -21.66 -6.37 18.17
C VAL A 306 -21.59 -5.06 17.41
N PRO A 307 -20.38 -4.67 16.95
CA PRO A 307 -20.24 -3.58 16.00
C PRO A 307 -20.61 -4.04 14.59
N PHE A 308 -21.01 -3.10 13.72
CA PHE A 308 -21.30 -3.38 12.30
C PHE A 308 -20.28 -2.69 11.40
N ALA A 309 -19.82 -3.37 10.35
CA ALA A 309 -18.84 -2.81 9.42
C ALA A 309 -19.44 -1.66 8.58
N ILE A 310 -18.62 -0.66 8.21
CA ILE A 310 -18.99 0.42 7.28
C ILE A 310 -19.26 -0.16 5.88
N HIS A 311 -18.39 -1.05 5.42
CA HIS A 311 -18.54 -1.78 4.16
C HIS A 311 -18.93 -3.22 4.48
N GLU A 312 -20.19 -3.59 4.24
CA GLU A 312 -20.68 -4.94 4.50
C GLU A 312 -20.17 -5.90 3.40
N PRO A 313 -19.64 -7.08 3.77
CA PRO A 313 -19.29 -8.10 2.79
C PRO A 313 -20.50 -8.55 1.97
N SER A 314 -20.26 -9.01 0.73
CA SER A 314 -21.34 -9.49 -0.12
C SER A 314 -21.94 -10.79 0.41
N SER A 315 -23.19 -11.07 0.03
CA SER A 315 -23.87 -12.33 0.37
C SER A 315 -23.10 -13.57 -0.11
N HIS A 316 -22.35 -13.44 -1.21
CA HIS A 316 -21.47 -14.49 -1.70
C HIS A 316 -20.36 -14.82 -0.69
N VAL A 317 -19.69 -13.80 -0.15
CA VAL A 317 -18.64 -13.98 0.88
C VAL A 317 -19.23 -14.58 2.15
N PHE A 318 -20.41 -14.13 2.57
CA PHE A 318 -21.10 -14.68 3.74
C PHE A 318 -21.38 -16.18 3.63
N ASN A 319 -21.69 -16.68 2.43
CA ASN A 319 -21.94 -18.10 2.20
C ASN A 319 -20.67 -18.97 2.23
N GLN A 320 -19.48 -18.38 2.04
CA GLN A 320 -18.20 -19.11 2.08
C GLN A 320 -17.67 -19.29 3.51
N MET A 321 -18.18 -18.51 4.46
CA MET A 321 -17.77 -18.59 5.86
C MET A 321 -18.52 -19.73 6.58
N SER A 322 -17.78 -20.53 7.35
CA SER A 322 -18.29 -21.73 8.04
C SER A 322 -19.40 -21.42 9.05
N LYS A 323 -19.29 -20.29 9.74
CA LYS A 323 -20.40 -19.65 10.45
C LYS A 323 -21.01 -18.68 9.45
N LYS A 324 -22.29 -18.82 9.09
CA LYS A 324 -23.03 -17.95 8.15
C LYS A 324 -23.18 -16.49 8.64
N LEU A 325 -22.26 -16.00 9.48
CA LEU A 325 -22.16 -14.65 10.03
C LEU A 325 -23.49 -14.18 10.65
N LYS A 326 -24.16 -15.15 11.28
CA LYS A 326 -25.36 -14.98 12.11
C LYS A 326 -24.92 -14.81 13.56
N PRO A 327 -25.67 -14.04 14.37
CA PRO A 327 -25.42 -13.99 15.80
C PRO A 327 -25.60 -15.38 16.41
N HIS A 328 -24.67 -15.77 17.28
CA HIS A 328 -24.81 -16.96 18.10
C HIS A 328 -25.94 -16.75 19.11
N VAL A 329 -26.71 -17.80 19.44
CA VAL A 329 -27.91 -17.63 20.28
C VAL A 329 -27.59 -17.08 21.67
N SER A 330 -26.45 -17.45 22.27
CA SER A 330 -25.98 -16.86 23.53
C SER A 330 -25.77 -15.34 23.48
N LEU A 331 -25.42 -14.79 22.32
CA LEU A 331 -25.26 -13.35 22.11
C LEU A 331 -26.63 -12.67 22.05
N VAL A 332 -27.62 -13.33 21.45
CA VAL A 332 -29.02 -12.87 21.42
C VAL A 332 -29.62 -12.85 22.83
N TRP A 333 -29.29 -13.81 23.69
CA TRP A 333 -29.65 -13.78 25.12
C TRP A 333 -29.07 -12.57 25.86
N LYS A 334 -27.80 -12.24 25.64
CA LYS A 334 -27.18 -11.02 26.22
C LYS A 334 -27.81 -9.74 25.67
N HIS A 335 -28.18 -9.74 24.38
CA HIS A 335 -28.91 -8.64 23.78
C HIS A 335 -30.27 -8.43 24.47
N LEU A 336 -31.01 -9.50 24.74
CA LEU A 336 -32.27 -9.46 25.46
C LEU A 336 -32.12 -8.87 26.89
N GLN A 337 -31.06 -9.23 27.61
CA GLN A 337 -30.75 -8.62 28.91
C GLN A 337 -30.51 -7.10 28.79
N THR A 338 -29.92 -6.66 27.67
CA THR A 338 -29.75 -5.22 27.42
C THR A 338 -31.10 -4.53 27.17
N LEU A 339 -31.99 -5.17 26.39
CA LEU A 339 -33.35 -4.66 26.15
C LEU A 339 -34.14 -4.54 27.46
N LYS A 340 -33.97 -5.48 28.40
CA LYS A 340 -34.53 -5.36 29.75
C LYS A 340 -34.04 -4.09 30.45
N PHE A 341 -32.73 -3.84 30.49
CA PHE A 341 -32.18 -2.64 31.13
C PHE A 341 -32.69 -1.36 30.47
N ILE A 342 -32.77 -1.33 29.14
CA ILE A 342 -33.30 -0.19 28.38
C ILE A 342 -34.76 0.09 28.75
N SER A 343 -35.59 -0.94 28.99
CA SER A 343 -37.01 -0.76 29.34
C SER A 343 -37.22 0.14 30.58
N LEU A 344 -36.27 0.14 31.51
CA LEU A 344 -36.35 0.94 32.74
C LEU A 344 -36.23 2.44 32.43
N GLN A 345 -35.44 2.80 31.41
CA GLN A 345 -35.11 4.17 31.03
C GLN A 345 -35.73 4.59 29.68
N LEU A 346 -36.59 3.73 29.11
CA LEU A 346 -37.18 3.93 27.80
C LEU A 346 -38.12 5.14 27.80
N LYS A 347 -38.01 5.97 26.76
CA LYS A 347 -38.87 7.15 26.57
C LYS A 347 -40.11 6.77 25.74
N PRO A 348 -41.28 7.39 25.96
CA PRO A 348 -42.54 6.99 25.30
C PRO A 348 -42.44 6.94 23.77
N TYR A 349 -41.72 7.88 23.15
CA TYR A 349 -41.58 7.95 21.70
C TYR A 349 -40.65 6.88 21.08
N HIS A 350 -39.97 6.07 21.90
CA HIS A 350 -39.15 4.94 21.44
C HIS A 350 -39.87 3.58 21.59
N VAL A 351 -41.08 3.54 22.16
CA VAL A 351 -41.78 2.29 22.51
C VAL A 351 -42.03 1.40 21.30
N LYS A 352 -42.46 1.99 20.18
CA LYS A 352 -42.72 1.25 18.93
C LYS A 352 -41.50 0.47 18.46
N ASP A 353 -40.36 1.14 18.41
CA ASP A 353 -39.13 0.58 17.87
C ASP A 353 -38.55 -0.48 18.80
N TYR A 354 -38.60 -0.20 20.11
CA TYR A 354 -38.23 -1.14 21.16
C TYR A 354 -39.04 -2.45 21.09
N LEU A 355 -40.37 -2.37 20.96
CA LEU A 355 -41.23 -3.54 20.81
C LEU A 355 -40.92 -4.31 19.52
N GLY A 356 -40.54 -3.60 18.45
CA GLY A 356 -40.08 -4.20 17.19
C GLY A 356 -38.82 -5.05 17.36
N ASP A 357 -37.81 -4.53 18.07
CA ASP A 357 -36.58 -5.25 18.38
C ASP A 357 -36.84 -6.45 19.30
N LEU A 358 -37.65 -6.25 20.33
CA LEU A 358 -38.02 -7.30 21.29
C LEU A 358 -38.73 -8.46 20.60
N ARG A 359 -39.70 -8.16 19.73
CA ARG A 359 -40.42 -9.17 18.94
C ARG A 359 -39.48 -9.96 18.04
N LYS A 360 -38.55 -9.29 17.34
CA LYS A 360 -37.57 -9.97 16.47
C LYS A 360 -36.59 -10.82 17.27
N THR A 361 -36.21 -10.37 18.45
CA THR A 361 -35.31 -11.10 19.35
C THR A 361 -35.97 -12.39 19.83
N TYR A 362 -37.20 -12.33 20.34
CA TYR A 362 -37.95 -13.52 20.74
C TYR A 362 -38.26 -14.45 19.57
N GLN A 363 -38.65 -13.91 18.41
CA GLN A 363 -38.86 -14.72 17.20
C GLN A 363 -37.60 -15.50 16.84
N HIS A 364 -36.43 -14.86 16.88
CA HIS A 364 -35.17 -15.53 16.58
C HIS A 364 -34.84 -16.65 17.58
N LEU A 365 -35.05 -16.41 18.88
CA LEU A 365 -34.86 -17.41 19.93
C LEU A 365 -35.81 -18.60 19.77
N GLN A 366 -37.06 -18.33 19.37
CA GLN A 366 -38.07 -19.36 19.09
C GLN A 366 -37.72 -20.20 17.86
N ASP A 367 -37.24 -19.55 16.79
CA ASP A 367 -36.81 -20.22 15.56
C ASP A 367 -35.57 -21.12 15.78
N HIS A 368 -34.83 -20.91 16.86
CA HIS A 368 -33.61 -21.66 17.24
C HIS A 368 -33.75 -22.32 18.62
N LEU A 369 -34.93 -22.86 18.94
CA LEU A 369 -35.30 -23.34 20.28
C LEU A 369 -34.30 -24.35 20.88
N GLU A 370 -33.80 -25.31 20.10
CA GLU A 370 -32.86 -26.34 20.59
C GLU A 370 -31.53 -25.72 21.09
N GLU A 371 -30.93 -24.84 20.28
CA GLU A 371 -29.70 -24.13 20.64
C GLU A 371 -29.93 -23.11 21.76
N SER A 372 -31.10 -22.46 21.74
CA SER A 372 -31.54 -21.50 22.74
C SER A 372 -31.67 -22.12 24.13
N THR A 373 -32.24 -23.33 24.22
CA THR A 373 -32.39 -24.05 25.49
C THR A 373 -31.04 -24.46 26.07
N GLY A 374 -30.10 -24.89 25.22
CA GLY A 374 -28.76 -25.29 25.65
C GLY A 374 -27.84 -24.12 26.07
N THR A 375 -28.17 -22.88 25.67
CA THR A 375 -27.36 -21.68 25.93
C THR A 375 -28.08 -20.63 26.79
N PHE A 376 -29.19 -21.03 27.41
CA PHE A 376 -30.03 -20.19 28.23
C PHE A 376 -29.26 -19.67 29.45
N ILE A 377 -28.97 -18.37 29.47
CA ILE A 377 -28.30 -17.70 30.60
C ILE A 377 -29.01 -16.36 30.83
N LEU A 378 -29.89 -16.32 31.84
CA LEU A 378 -30.42 -15.08 32.40
C LEU A 378 -29.85 -14.92 33.81
N ASN A 379 -28.98 -13.94 34.01
CA ASN A 379 -28.36 -13.71 35.32
C ASN A 379 -29.40 -13.33 36.40
N ASP A 380 -30.55 -12.78 35.98
CA ASP A 380 -31.61 -12.32 36.88
C ASP A 380 -32.90 -13.16 36.78
N ASN A 381 -32.92 -14.26 36.02
CA ASN A 381 -34.11 -15.08 35.76
C ASN A 381 -35.35 -14.33 35.23
N GLU A 382 -35.27 -13.06 34.80
CA GLU A 382 -36.45 -12.32 34.33
C GLU A 382 -36.64 -12.42 32.81
N VAL A 383 -37.84 -12.82 32.41
CA VAL A 383 -38.28 -12.93 31.02
C VAL A 383 -39.45 -11.98 30.76
N TRP A 384 -39.57 -11.53 29.51
CA TRP A 384 -40.75 -10.81 29.08
C TRP A 384 -41.95 -11.75 28.98
N LEU A 385 -43.04 -11.38 29.64
CA LEU A 385 -44.35 -12.00 29.43
C LEU A 385 -45.16 -11.14 28.47
N ASN A 386 -45.78 -11.79 27.49
CA ASN A 386 -46.58 -11.10 26.47
C ASN A 386 -47.62 -10.17 27.12
N MET A 387 -47.65 -8.92 26.64
CA MET A 387 -48.74 -8.00 26.93
C MET A 387 -49.98 -8.38 26.11
N SER A 388 -51.16 -8.09 26.64
CA SER A 388 -52.45 -8.25 25.95
C SER A 388 -52.56 -7.36 24.71
N GLU A 389 -51.85 -6.22 24.68
CA GLU A 389 -51.81 -5.29 23.54
C GLU A 389 -50.37 -4.97 23.12
N TRP A 390 -50.08 -5.14 21.83
CA TRP A 390 -48.82 -4.75 21.20
C TRP A 390 -48.91 -3.39 20.48
N ASN A 391 -50.04 -2.70 20.62
CA ASN A 391 -50.24 -1.41 20.01
C ASN A 391 -49.46 -0.34 20.79
N HIS A 392 -48.35 0.10 20.22
CA HIS A 392 -47.50 1.16 20.78
C HIS A 392 -48.23 2.48 21.14
N LEU A 393 -49.45 2.70 20.62
CA LEU A 393 -50.27 3.86 20.94
C LEU A 393 -51.07 3.71 22.25
N THR A 394 -51.30 2.48 22.71
CA THR A 394 -52.12 2.16 23.90
C THR A 394 -51.29 1.60 25.06
N VAL A 395 -50.09 1.10 24.78
CA VAL A 395 -49.17 0.54 25.78
C VAL A 395 -48.67 1.63 26.73
N LEU A 396 -48.93 1.46 28.03
CA LEU A 396 -48.37 2.34 29.06
C LEU A 396 -46.94 1.90 29.40
N MET A 397 -46.11 2.86 29.83
CA MET A 397 -44.75 2.56 30.30
C MET A 397 -44.72 1.63 31.51
N GLU A 398 -45.77 1.65 32.34
CA GLU A 398 -45.93 0.76 33.49
C GLU A 398 -46.21 -0.68 33.04
N ASP A 399 -46.99 -0.88 31.97
CA ASP A 399 -47.24 -2.19 31.38
C ASP A 399 -45.94 -2.79 30.84
N LEU A 400 -45.12 -1.99 30.15
CA LEU A 400 -43.81 -2.43 29.66
C LEU A 400 -42.89 -2.88 30.81
N ARG A 401 -42.85 -2.10 31.90
CA ARG A 401 -41.97 -2.40 33.04
C ARG A 401 -42.45 -3.62 33.83
N SER A 402 -43.76 -3.77 33.99
CA SER A 402 -44.37 -4.90 34.69
C SER A 402 -44.39 -6.20 33.87
N SER A 403 -44.12 -6.12 32.56
CA SER A 403 -44.05 -7.31 31.68
C SER A 403 -42.77 -8.11 31.83
N TRP A 404 -41.69 -7.52 32.36
CA TRP A 404 -40.50 -8.29 32.75
C TRP A 404 -40.76 -8.96 34.11
N GLN A 405 -40.83 -10.30 34.11
CA GLN A 405 -41.14 -11.09 35.29
C GLN A 405 -40.09 -12.17 35.53
N SER A 406 -39.71 -12.35 36.79
CA SER A 406 -38.85 -13.46 37.19
C SER A 406 -39.53 -14.80 36.94
N LEU A 407 -38.77 -15.75 36.38
CA LEU A 407 -39.15 -17.17 36.27
C LEU A 407 -39.50 -17.76 37.64
N ASP A 408 -38.94 -17.25 38.74
CA ASP A 408 -39.28 -17.69 40.10
C ASP A 408 -40.70 -17.28 40.51
N LYS A 409 -41.24 -16.22 39.88
CA LYS A 409 -42.64 -15.78 40.04
C LYS A 409 -43.58 -16.47 39.05
N LEU A 410 -43.04 -17.09 38.01
CA LEU A 410 -43.81 -17.94 37.13
C LEU A 410 -44.03 -19.25 37.85
N VAL A 411 -45.28 -19.50 38.22
CA VAL A 411 -45.70 -20.70 38.91
C VAL A 411 -45.68 -21.88 37.93
N LEU A 412 -44.47 -22.31 37.53
CA LEU A 412 -44.25 -23.42 36.59
C LEU A 412 -44.38 -24.80 37.27
N SER A 413 -44.47 -24.81 38.61
CA SER A 413 -44.47 -26.03 39.44
C SER A 413 -45.64 -26.12 40.43
N SER A 414 -46.63 -25.22 40.41
CA SER A 414 -47.84 -25.50 41.20
C SER A 414 -48.73 -26.50 40.48
N SER A 415 -49.24 -27.47 41.24
CA SER A 415 -50.27 -28.43 40.86
C SER A 415 -51.65 -27.80 40.61
N VAL A 416 -51.72 -26.48 40.45
CA VAL A 416 -52.93 -25.79 40.05
C VAL A 416 -52.95 -25.78 38.53
N ASP A 417 -53.82 -26.61 37.97
CA ASP A 417 -54.23 -26.57 36.57
C ASP A 417 -54.72 -25.15 36.25
N SER A 418 -53.80 -24.31 35.76
CA SER A 418 -54.18 -23.04 35.15
C SER A 418 -54.90 -23.43 33.87
N GLY A 419 -56.23 -23.46 33.95
CA GLY A 419 -57.11 -23.80 32.83
C GLY A 419 -56.64 -23.12 31.53
N PRO A 420 -57.00 -23.70 30.37
CA PRO A 420 -56.26 -23.59 29.12
C PRO A 420 -55.75 -22.17 28.88
N LEU A 421 -54.42 -22.05 28.73
CA LEU A 421 -53.77 -20.87 28.17
C LEU A 421 -54.59 -20.43 26.96
N ARG A 422 -55.30 -19.30 27.10
CA ARG A 422 -55.96 -18.65 25.97
C ARG A 422 -54.86 -18.13 25.05
N LEU A 423 -54.37 -19.00 24.18
CA LEU A 423 -53.83 -18.61 22.88
C LEU A 423 -55.00 -17.95 22.15
N SER A 424 -55.20 -16.65 22.35
CA SER A 424 -56.17 -15.91 21.55
C SER A 424 -55.62 -15.84 20.13
N ASP A 425 -56.37 -16.49 19.26
CA ASP A 425 -56.31 -16.46 17.82
C ASP A 425 -56.01 -15.08 17.22
N ARG A 426 -55.25 -15.14 16.12
CA ARG A 426 -55.35 -14.32 14.90
C ARG A 426 -55.98 -12.92 15.03
N ALA A 427 -55.15 -11.90 14.80
CA ALA A 427 -55.48 -10.77 13.93
C ALA A 427 -54.21 -10.28 13.23
#